data_AF-A0A9E6APH5-F1
#
_entry.id   AF-A0A9E6APH5-F1
#
_cell.length_a   1.000
_cell.length_b   1.000
_cell.length_c   1.000
_cell.angle_alpha   90.00
_cell.angle_beta   90.00
_cell.angle_gamma   90.00
#
_symmetry.space_group_name_H-M   'P 1'
#
loop_
_entity.id
_entity.type
_entity.pdbx_description
1 polymer ?
#
loop_
_entity_poly.entity_id
_entity_poly.type
_entity_poly.pdbx_seq_one_letter_code
_entity_poly.pdbx_strand_id
1 'polypeptide(L)'
;MSSAASPSASPAVSRGPRRPSLADQAALPTTGSTSGQRRLPLLLGIALAACSTDPSINALRGSNDPANGDSALSIRFDESVYDMTAGTDLTLTVAVSPPSSTQLRFALLGDAQDSFLSTTTAQTSAEGRTSLQLSSRTTLGSFSIRAWNEDGSGEAAIRVTLPGHGSVRVFPDYDGTRSPTDWVASITILGSVAADASDPCGLPLAFPLDDGPLSTTGAAANLVLPQVSAGQDLTVLVRSGQFVAGCIVADSITARSESTIVVPVHDRPMNWFNQAMSVSLDIDVEDALDSQFLLVGTDAFPAEASTLLDAMAASASPDSASFETARTNNSWDTTLTGRPLFVDQSPVSGVVNHWLKLGFQRFLTEGLRGTLTNIDTEAGTGHFRIDRFGGLDAVRSGLQSAEVDVRIVIEAGDQFRFATDVADSELLWAPGGLGTELMALASISPTEGAEIRRTDLCTDVSLVLLGINTNAFANCNAACVDELCRDALDTLGATSGPSSSAQALVITAAGQAIVDDNAYVEKIDGQWIGQLGDGVSFEGAFLASPSVP
;
A
#
# COMPACT_ATOMS: atom_id res chain seq x y z
N MET A 1 47.30 49.41 -31.97
CA MET A 1 47.13 49.18 -33.42
C MET A 1 47.45 47.72 -33.70
N SER A 2 46.52 47.06 -34.39
CA SER A 2 46.34 45.64 -34.72
C SER A 2 47.55 44.71 -34.73
N SER A 3 47.34 43.49 -34.20
CA SER A 3 47.66 42.27 -34.97
C SER A 3 46.84 41.05 -34.52
N ALA A 4 46.54 40.23 -35.51
CA ALA A 4 45.55 39.16 -35.63
C ALA A 4 45.62 38.01 -34.61
N ALA A 5 44.42 37.46 -34.34
CA ALA A 5 44.18 36.19 -33.68
C ALA A 5 44.43 34.99 -34.61
N SER A 6 44.94 33.89 -34.05
CA SER A 6 45.02 32.55 -34.66
C SER A 6 43.98 31.61 -34.03
N PRO A 7 43.51 30.57 -34.76
CA PRO A 7 42.33 29.80 -34.39
C PRO A 7 42.61 28.63 -33.44
N SER A 8 41.59 28.38 -32.61
CA SER A 8 41.44 27.32 -31.61
C SER A 8 41.33 25.92 -32.23
N ALA A 9 42.07 24.98 -31.64
CA ALA A 9 41.99 23.55 -31.89
C ALA A 9 40.74 22.90 -31.26
N SER A 10 40.26 21.83 -31.89
CA SER A 10 39.18 20.95 -31.43
C SER A 10 39.56 20.15 -30.16
N PRO A 11 38.63 19.89 -29.23
CA PRO A 11 38.86 18.94 -28.15
C PRO A 11 38.46 17.51 -28.53
N ALA A 12 39.27 16.57 -28.04
CA ALA A 12 39.18 15.14 -28.25
C ALA A 12 37.95 14.51 -27.56
N VAL A 13 37.34 13.54 -28.26
CA VAL A 13 36.28 12.68 -27.76
C VAL A 13 36.88 11.62 -26.83
N SER A 14 36.54 11.69 -25.54
CA SER A 14 36.82 10.68 -24.53
C SER A 14 35.89 9.48 -24.70
N ARG A 15 36.48 8.29 -24.91
CA ARG A 15 35.76 6.99 -24.95
C ARG A 15 35.61 6.46 -23.52
N GLY A 16 34.36 6.37 -23.05
CA GLY A 16 33.98 5.70 -21.81
C GLY A 16 34.02 4.16 -21.90
N PRO A 17 33.99 3.46 -20.75
CA PRO A 17 34.33 2.04 -20.64
C PRO A 17 33.22 1.10 -21.12
N ARG A 18 33.66 -0.01 -21.72
CA ARG A 18 32.84 -1.14 -22.20
C ARG A 18 32.17 -1.87 -21.03
N ARG A 19 30.86 -2.17 -21.17
CA ARG A 19 30.12 -3.12 -20.32
C ARG A 19 30.66 -4.55 -20.47
N PRO A 20 30.71 -5.37 -19.41
CA PRO A 20 31.02 -6.80 -19.49
C PRO A 20 29.83 -7.62 -19.99
N SER A 21 30.11 -8.67 -20.77
CA SER A 21 29.14 -9.58 -21.37
C SER A 21 28.60 -10.60 -20.37
N LEU A 22 27.29 -10.81 -20.41
CA LEU A 22 26.59 -11.95 -19.80
C LEU A 22 26.90 -13.23 -20.58
N ALA A 23 27.96 -13.93 -20.17
CA ALA A 23 28.23 -15.31 -20.52
C ALA A 23 29.21 -15.89 -19.50
N ASP A 24 28.73 -16.10 -18.28
CA ASP A 24 29.32 -17.04 -17.31
C ASP A 24 28.45 -17.06 -16.05
N GLN A 25 27.55 -18.04 -15.96
CA GLN A 25 27.22 -18.73 -14.70
C GLN A 25 26.36 -19.95 -15.00
N ALA A 26 27.06 -21.06 -15.18
CA ALA A 26 26.49 -22.40 -15.15
C ALA A 26 26.51 -22.94 -13.71
N ALA A 27 25.44 -23.67 -13.39
CA ALA A 27 25.35 -24.83 -12.50
C ALA A 27 25.64 -24.65 -11.00
N LEU A 28 24.65 -25.03 -10.17
CA LEU A 28 24.77 -25.75 -8.87
C LEU A 28 23.36 -26.16 -8.38
N PRO A 29 23.19 -27.10 -7.42
CA PRO A 29 22.71 -28.44 -7.73
C PRO A 29 21.31 -28.77 -7.20
N THR A 30 20.70 -29.76 -7.84
CA THR A 30 19.56 -30.54 -7.35
C THR A 30 19.92 -31.28 -6.07
N THR A 31 19.19 -31.03 -4.99
CA THR A 31 19.07 -31.96 -3.87
C THR A 31 17.63 -32.41 -3.76
N GLY A 32 17.42 -33.71 -4.01
CA GLY A 32 16.18 -34.38 -3.69
C GLY A 32 16.09 -34.61 -2.19
N SER A 33 14.89 -34.46 -1.63
CA SER A 33 14.51 -35.12 -0.39
C SER A 33 13.12 -35.70 -0.55
N THR A 34 13.11 -37.03 -0.55
CA THR A 34 11.97 -37.92 -0.51
C THR A 34 11.20 -37.86 0.81
N SER A 35 9.91 -38.19 0.70
CA SER A 35 9.10 -38.91 1.69
C SER A 35 8.66 -38.18 2.97
N GLY A 36 7.33 -38.13 3.15
CA GLY A 36 6.71 -37.72 4.42
C GLY A 36 5.20 -37.85 4.43
N GLN A 37 4.64 -38.95 3.91
CA GLN A 37 3.24 -39.32 4.15
C GLN A 37 3.00 -39.46 5.66
N ARG A 38 2.08 -38.67 6.22
CA ARG A 38 1.30 -39.08 7.40
C ARG A 38 -0.16 -38.73 7.20
N ARG A 39 -0.95 -39.78 6.99
CA ARG A 39 -2.38 -39.82 7.25
C ARG A 39 -2.65 -40.19 8.72
N LEU A 40 -3.90 -39.90 9.14
CA LEU A 40 -4.68 -40.38 10.30
C LEU A 40 -4.49 -39.68 11.66
N PRO A 41 -5.50 -39.72 12.57
CA PRO A 41 -6.97 -39.70 12.35
C PRO A 41 -7.77 -38.84 13.37
N LEU A 42 -9.05 -38.72 13.04
CA LEU A 42 -10.21 -38.39 13.89
C LEU A 42 -10.31 -39.25 15.18
N LEU A 43 -10.68 -38.66 16.32
CA LEU A 43 -11.48 -39.21 17.46
C LEU A 43 -11.62 -38.08 18.52
N LEU A 44 -12.78 -37.46 18.71
CA LEU A 44 -13.92 -37.87 19.55
C LEU A 44 -13.79 -37.45 21.03
N GLY A 45 -14.61 -36.46 21.40
CA GLY A 45 -15.36 -36.41 22.67
C GLY A 45 -14.67 -35.85 23.91
N ILE A 46 -15.23 -34.79 24.49
CA ILE A 46 -16.07 -34.86 25.70
C ILE A 46 -16.52 -33.43 26.07
N ALA A 47 -17.84 -33.30 26.27
CA ALA A 47 -18.51 -32.13 26.81
C ALA A 47 -18.11 -31.87 28.27
N LEU A 48 -18.08 -30.62 28.70
CA LEU A 48 -18.43 -30.22 30.07
C LEU A 48 -18.88 -28.76 30.07
N ALA A 49 -20.19 -28.59 30.25
CA ALA A 49 -20.83 -27.37 30.68
C ALA A 49 -20.80 -27.29 32.21
N ALA A 50 -20.53 -26.10 32.77
CA ALA A 50 -21.00 -25.60 34.07
C ALA A 50 -20.35 -24.22 34.29
N CYS A 51 -21.08 -23.10 34.31
CA CYS A 51 -21.89 -22.61 35.44
C CYS A 51 -21.15 -22.74 36.77
N SER A 52 -20.52 -21.67 37.25
CA SER A 52 -20.29 -21.48 38.70
C SER A 52 -21.00 -20.22 39.15
N THR A 53 -22.20 -20.46 39.66
CA THR A 53 -22.99 -19.61 40.55
C THR A 53 -22.25 -19.35 41.86
N ASP A 54 -22.48 -18.15 42.40
CA ASP A 54 -22.34 -17.80 43.81
C ASP A 54 -22.79 -18.92 44.76
N PRO A 55 -22.06 -19.10 45.87
CA PRO A 55 -22.67 -19.53 47.11
C PRO A 55 -22.54 -18.42 48.16
N SER A 56 -23.66 -17.74 48.40
CA SER A 56 -23.97 -17.18 49.70
C SER A 56 -24.31 -18.35 50.64
N ILE A 57 -23.51 -18.55 51.70
CA ILE A 57 -23.86 -19.43 52.82
C ILE A 57 -23.74 -18.65 54.13
N ASN A 58 -24.94 -18.37 54.67
CA ASN A 58 -25.36 -18.42 56.06
C ASN A 58 -24.32 -18.28 57.18
N ALA A 59 -24.55 -17.21 57.93
CA ALA A 59 -24.38 -17.13 59.37
C ALA A 59 -24.87 -18.40 60.10
N LEU A 60 -24.07 -18.85 61.08
CA LEU A 60 -24.52 -19.19 62.44
C LEU A 60 -23.33 -19.57 63.34
N ARG A 61 -23.32 -18.94 64.53
CA ARG A 61 -22.81 -19.45 65.81
C ARG A 61 -21.30 -19.71 65.98
N GLY A 62 -20.67 -18.75 66.65
CA GLY A 62 -20.28 -18.92 68.05
C GLY A 62 -19.17 -19.92 68.34
N SER A 63 -17.93 -19.45 68.24
CA SER A 63 -16.82 -19.92 69.08
C SER A 63 -16.12 -18.70 69.66
N ASN A 64 -16.34 -18.45 70.95
CA ASN A 64 -15.53 -17.52 71.74
C ASN A 64 -14.28 -18.28 72.19
N ASP A 65 -13.25 -18.31 71.33
CA ASP A 65 -11.88 -18.54 71.79
C ASP A 65 -11.19 -17.17 71.82
N PRO A 66 -10.72 -16.68 72.98
CA PRO A 66 -9.83 -15.53 73.01
C PRO A 66 -8.47 -16.01 72.50
N ALA A 67 -8.27 -15.91 71.19
CA ALA A 67 -6.93 -15.84 70.65
C ALA A 67 -6.27 -14.59 71.25
N ASN A 68 -5.45 -14.78 72.28
CA ASN A 68 -4.37 -13.85 72.64
C ASN A 68 -3.41 -13.80 71.44
N GLY A 69 -3.84 -13.12 70.38
CA GLY A 69 -2.98 -12.67 69.32
C GLY A 69 -2.16 -11.53 69.89
N ASP A 70 -0.99 -11.86 70.42
CA ASP A 70 0.08 -10.88 70.65
C ASP A 70 0.22 -10.13 69.33
N SER A 71 -0.32 -8.91 69.30
CA SER A 71 -0.40 -8.11 68.09
C SER A 71 1.03 -7.71 67.77
N ALA A 72 1.66 -8.47 66.87
CA ALA A 72 3.05 -8.28 66.50
C ALA A 72 3.28 -6.81 66.17
N LEU A 73 4.25 -6.20 66.86
CA LEU A 73 4.57 -4.79 66.72
C LEU A 73 4.93 -4.53 65.25
N SER A 74 4.22 -3.60 64.64
CA SER A 74 4.46 -3.19 63.25
C SER A 74 4.85 -1.72 63.20
N ILE A 75 5.93 -1.43 62.48
CA ILE A 75 6.45 -0.08 62.27
C ILE A 75 6.17 0.27 60.81
N ARG A 76 5.51 1.40 60.56
CA ARG A 76 5.19 1.87 59.21
C ARG A 76 5.46 3.36 59.09
N PHE A 77 6.05 3.75 57.97
CA PHE A 77 6.04 5.14 57.53
C PHE A 77 4.63 5.50 57.02
N ASP A 78 4.26 6.77 57.11
CA ASP A 78 2.97 7.25 56.58
C ASP A 78 2.87 7.05 55.05
N GLU A 79 4.00 7.09 54.33
CA GLU A 79 4.11 6.79 52.90
C GLU A 79 5.18 5.71 52.66
N SER A 80 5.00 4.91 51.61
CA SER A 80 5.96 3.87 51.21
C SER A 80 7.08 4.41 50.29
N VAL A 81 6.83 5.54 49.64
CA VAL A 81 7.78 6.26 48.77
C VAL A 81 7.58 7.75 49.02
N TYR A 82 8.67 8.47 49.26
CA TYR A 82 8.68 9.92 49.36
C TYR A 82 9.49 10.54 48.22
N ASP A 83 8.92 11.54 47.54
CA ASP A 83 9.64 12.39 46.61
C ASP A 83 10.14 13.65 47.33
N MET A 84 11.45 13.90 47.23
CA MET A 84 12.12 14.99 47.93
C MET A 84 12.89 15.83 46.92
N THR A 85 12.86 17.16 47.06
CA THR A 85 13.65 18.06 46.21
C THR A 85 15.08 18.15 46.76
N ALA A 86 16.09 18.12 45.90
CA ALA A 86 17.50 18.27 46.27
C ALA A 86 17.73 19.56 47.05
N GLY A 87 18.42 19.48 48.19
CA GLY A 87 18.70 20.60 49.08
C GLY A 87 17.50 21.11 49.91
N THR A 88 16.39 20.37 49.96
CA THR A 88 15.25 20.67 50.84
C THR A 88 15.16 19.71 52.03
N ASP A 89 14.38 20.10 53.04
CA ASP A 89 14.08 19.24 54.19
C ASP A 89 12.69 18.59 54.02
N LEU A 90 12.60 17.31 54.38
CA LEU A 90 11.36 16.53 54.37
C LEU A 90 11.05 15.99 55.77
N THR A 91 9.83 16.21 56.24
CA THR A 91 9.37 15.64 57.51
C THR A 91 8.80 14.24 57.28
N LEU A 92 9.43 13.23 57.88
CA LEU A 92 9.01 11.84 57.84
C LEU A 92 8.25 11.51 59.12
N THR A 93 7.08 10.88 58.98
CA THR A 93 6.28 10.42 60.12
C THR A 93 6.22 8.89 60.14
N VAL A 94 6.45 8.32 61.31
CA VAL A 94 6.44 6.87 61.55
C VAL A 94 5.43 6.55 62.63
N ALA A 95 4.62 5.52 62.38
CA ALA A 95 3.63 5.00 63.29
C ALA A 95 3.99 3.56 63.71
N VAL A 96 3.79 3.26 64.99
CA VAL A 96 3.93 1.94 65.60
C VAL A 96 2.55 1.43 65.99
N SER A 97 2.23 0.20 65.58
CA SER A 97 0.98 -0.48 65.94
C SER A 97 1.28 -1.80 66.66
N PRO A 98 0.72 -2.05 67.86
CA PRO A 98 -0.21 -1.17 68.60
C PRO A 98 0.47 0.12 69.12
N PRO A 99 -0.28 1.24 69.23
CA PRO A 99 0.24 2.51 69.75
C PRO A 99 0.94 2.36 71.11
N SER A 100 2.20 2.74 71.18
CA SER A 100 3.00 2.68 72.39
C SER A 100 4.12 3.71 72.35
N SER A 101 4.58 4.16 73.52
CA SER A 101 5.79 4.99 73.62
C SER A 101 7.02 4.09 73.64
N THR A 102 7.67 3.97 72.49
CA THR A 102 8.86 3.16 72.27
C THR A 102 9.94 4.00 71.59
N GLN A 103 11.21 3.64 71.79
CA GLN A 103 12.32 4.30 71.13
C GLN A 103 12.57 3.64 69.78
N LEU A 104 12.46 4.41 68.70
CA LEU A 104 12.82 3.97 67.35
C LEU A 104 14.23 4.41 66.99
N ARG A 105 14.94 3.57 66.24
CA ARG A 105 16.21 3.88 65.58
C ARG A 105 15.99 4.04 64.09
N PHE A 106 16.71 4.98 63.49
CA PHE A 106 16.60 5.34 62.08
C PHE A 106 17.95 5.24 61.39
N ALA A 107 17.95 4.74 60.16
CA ALA A 107 19.13 4.65 59.31
C ALA A 107 18.73 4.85 57.86
N LEU A 108 19.61 5.53 57.13
CA LEU A 108 19.55 5.60 55.68
C LEU A 108 20.26 4.36 55.13
N LEU A 109 19.64 3.73 54.14
CA LEU A 109 20.10 2.50 53.50
C LEU A 109 20.36 2.74 52.02
N GLY A 110 21.36 2.05 51.49
CA GLY A 110 21.82 2.26 50.11
C GLY A 110 22.77 3.45 50.03
N ASP A 111 22.82 4.06 48.85
CA ASP A 111 23.63 5.25 48.64
C ASP A 111 22.84 6.45 49.16
N ALA A 112 23.13 6.94 50.36
CA ALA A 112 22.52 8.15 50.93
C ALA A 112 23.43 9.40 50.89
N GLN A 113 24.73 9.21 50.67
CA GLN A 113 25.79 10.23 50.59
C GLN A 113 25.65 11.41 51.54
N ASP A 114 25.33 12.61 51.04
CA ASP A 114 25.24 13.84 51.83
C ASP A 114 23.87 14.06 52.50
N SER A 115 22.92 13.14 52.34
CA SER A 115 21.67 13.17 53.10
C SER A 115 21.90 12.78 54.56
N PHE A 116 21.22 13.47 55.46
CA PHE A 116 21.31 13.21 56.89
C PHE A 116 19.96 13.36 57.57
N LEU A 117 19.80 12.64 58.69
CA LEU A 117 18.63 12.75 59.56
C LEU A 117 18.92 13.76 60.67
N SER A 118 17.93 14.57 61.04
CA SER A 118 18.06 15.47 62.20
C SER A 118 18.33 14.73 63.50
N THR A 119 17.88 13.47 63.59
CA THR A 119 18.19 12.54 64.66
C THR A 119 18.17 11.11 64.14
N THR A 120 19.02 10.24 64.70
CA THR A 120 19.02 8.79 64.42
C THR A 120 18.17 7.99 65.40
N THR A 121 17.60 8.66 66.41
CA THR A 121 16.68 8.04 67.37
C THR A 121 15.56 8.99 67.74
N ALA A 122 14.33 8.50 67.83
CA ALA A 122 13.20 9.29 68.29
C ALA A 122 12.25 8.43 69.14
N GLN A 123 11.63 9.04 70.14
CA GLN A 123 10.62 8.38 70.97
C GLN A 123 9.24 8.62 70.36
N THR A 124 8.42 7.58 70.27
CA THR A 124 7.02 7.72 69.87
C THR A 124 6.17 8.26 71.01
N SER A 125 5.13 9.01 70.66
CA SER A 125 4.11 9.50 71.58
C SER A 125 3.24 8.35 72.12
N ALA A 126 2.30 8.67 73.01
CA ALA A 126 1.32 7.68 73.50
C ALA A 126 0.45 7.12 72.34
N GLU A 127 0.29 7.89 71.27
CA GLU A 127 -0.39 7.49 70.03
C GLU A 127 0.50 6.66 69.09
N GLY A 128 1.72 6.30 69.51
CA GLY A 128 2.64 5.48 68.72
C GLY A 128 3.26 6.20 67.52
N ARG A 129 3.25 7.53 67.47
CA ARG A 129 3.79 8.32 66.36
C ARG A 129 5.04 9.11 66.73
N THR A 130 5.94 9.26 65.78
CA THR A 130 7.09 10.16 65.88
C THR A 130 7.41 10.75 64.51
N SER A 131 8.07 11.91 64.48
CA SER A 131 8.49 12.56 63.24
C SER A 131 9.94 12.99 63.32
N LEU A 132 10.63 12.95 62.19
CA LEU A 132 12.01 13.41 62.04
C LEU A 132 12.16 14.20 60.74
N GLN A 133 13.18 15.06 60.68
CA GLN A 133 13.54 15.78 59.46
C GLN A 133 14.64 14.98 58.73
N LEU A 134 14.42 14.74 57.45
CA LEU A 134 15.41 14.25 56.51
C LEU A 134 15.87 15.43 55.65
N SER A 135 17.15 15.75 55.68
CA SER A 135 17.74 16.75 54.79
C SER A 135 18.26 16.07 53.53
N SER A 136 17.81 16.59 52.40
CA SER A 136 18.08 16.11 51.05
C SER A 136 19.47 16.46 50.55
N ARG A 137 20.07 15.56 49.76
CA ARG A 137 21.30 15.79 49.02
C ARG A 137 21.23 16.99 48.08
N THR A 138 22.39 17.46 47.62
CA THR A 138 22.49 18.34 46.44
C THR A 138 22.50 17.59 45.10
N THR A 139 22.58 16.26 45.14
CA THR A 139 22.67 15.39 43.95
C THR A 139 21.45 14.47 43.86
N LEU A 140 21.07 14.12 42.63
CA LEU A 140 20.00 13.17 42.35
C LEU A 140 20.35 11.79 42.93
N GLY A 141 19.34 11.07 43.42
CA GLY A 141 19.51 9.67 43.79
C GLY A 141 18.26 9.03 44.36
N SER A 142 18.32 7.73 44.60
CA SER A 142 17.33 7.00 45.39
C SER A 142 18.02 6.20 46.49
N PHE A 143 17.39 6.17 47.66
CA PHE A 143 17.84 5.42 48.82
C PHE A 143 16.63 5.05 49.68
N SER A 144 16.80 4.21 50.68
CA SER A 144 15.71 3.88 51.61
C SER A 144 15.99 4.44 52.99
N ILE A 145 14.94 4.72 53.76
CA ILE A 145 15.03 4.94 55.20
C ILE A 145 14.38 3.77 55.92
N ARG A 146 15.07 3.23 56.92
CA ARG A 146 14.55 2.19 57.80
C ARG A 146 14.38 2.72 59.21
N ALA A 147 13.22 2.45 59.79
CA ALA A 147 12.92 2.62 61.21
C ALA A 147 12.84 1.23 61.87
N TRP A 148 13.49 1.02 63.01
CA TRP A 148 13.43 -0.26 63.72
C TRP A 148 13.56 -0.12 65.23
N ASN A 149 13.12 -1.15 65.94
CA ASN A 149 13.39 -1.39 67.36
C ASN A 149 13.71 -2.89 67.58
N GLU A 150 13.64 -3.38 68.81
CA GLU A 150 13.90 -4.80 69.11
C GLU A 150 12.79 -5.73 68.60
N ASP A 151 11.57 -5.21 68.41
CA ASP A 151 10.36 -5.97 68.12
C ASP A 151 9.94 -5.92 66.63
N GLY A 152 10.52 -5.03 65.82
CA GLY A 152 10.17 -4.90 64.41
C GLY A 152 10.93 -3.83 63.62
N SER A 153 10.65 -3.75 62.32
CA SER A 153 11.18 -2.73 61.41
C SER A 153 10.20 -2.35 60.30
N GLY A 154 10.29 -1.11 59.82
CA GLY A 154 9.61 -0.60 58.63
C GLY A 154 10.59 0.15 57.73
N GLU A 155 10.30 0.21 56.44
CA GLU A 155 11.16 0.87 55.44
C GLU A 155 10.30 1.71 54.48
N ALA A 156 10.85 2.83 54.02
CA ALA A 156 10.28 3.66 52.97
C ALA A 156 11.37 4.06 51.97
N ALA A 157 11.02 4.14 50.68
CA ALA A 157 11.92 4.61 49.64
C ALA A 157 11.92 6.15 49.57
N ILE A 158 13.07 6.74 49.31
CA ILE A 158 13.27 8.17 49.10
C ILE A 158 13.80 8.38 47.68
N ARG A 159 13.15 9.27 46.93
CA ARG A 159 13.60 9.73 45.61
C ARG A 159 13.96 11.19 45.69
N VAL A 160 15.22 11.52 45.48
CA VAL A 160 15.70 12.91 45.45
C VAL A 160 15.67 13.39 44.01
N THR A 161 14.83 14.39 43.72
CA THR A 161 14.73 15.08 42.43
C THR A 161 15.48 16.41 42.49
N LEU A 162 16.19 16.80 41.44
CA LEU A 162 16.84 18.11 41.40
C LEU A 162 15.79 19.20 41.13
N PRO A 163 15.69 20.26 41.94
CA PRO A 163 14.88 21.41 41.57
C PRO A 163 15.54 22.10 40.39
N GLY A 164 14.83 22.13 39.28
CA GLY A 164 15.21 22.95 38.16
C GLY A 164 14.85 22.31 36.85
N HIS A 165 14.71 23.20 35.87
CA HIS A 165 14.51 22.79 34.51
C HIS A 165 15.77 23.09 33.70
N GLY A 166 16.02 22.25 32.70
CA GLY A 166 16.92 22.55 31.61
C GLY A 166 16.15 22.87 30.34
N SER A 167 16.87 22.86 29.24
CA SER A 167 16.31 22.85 27.89
C SER A 167 16.90 21.66 27.13
N VAL A 168 16.09 21.07 26.27
CA VAL A 168 16.53 20.00 25.38
C VAL A 168 16.44 20.50 23.95
N ARG A 169 17.56 20.45 23.23
CA ARG A 169 17.62 20.64 21.80
C ARG A 169 17.62 19.27 21.14
N VAL A 170 16.62 19.02 20.31
CA VAL A 170 16.43 17.75 19.62
C VAL A 170 16.83 17.89 18.16
N PHE A 171 17.62 16.95 17.66
CA PHE A 171 17.95 16.84 16.24
C PHE A 171 17.44 15.51 15.69
N PRO A 172 16.51 15.51 14.73
CA PRO A 172 16.19 14.30 13.99
C PRO A 172 17.37 13.89 13.12
N ASP A 173 17.86 12.67 13.28
CA ASP A 173 18.78 12.01 12.36
C ASP A 173 17.95 11.13 11.43
N TYR A 174 17.63 11.69 10.26
CA TYR A 174 16.71 11.11 9.30
C TYR A 174 17.43 10.80 7.99
N ASP A 175 17.45 9.52 7.62
CA ASP A 175 18.08 8.97 6.41
C ASP A 175 17.07 8.39 5.40
N GLY A 176 15.77 8.61 5.65
CA GLY A 176 14.69 8.14 4.79
C GLY A 176 14.53 8.92 3.48
N THR A 177 13.56 8.50 2.67
CA THR A 177 13.37 9.00 1.30
C THR A 177 12.35 10.13 1.18
N ARG A 178 11.59 10.40 2.23
CA ARG A 178 10.54 11.42 2.26
C ARG A 178 11.14 12.81 2.54
N SER A 179 10.37 13.86 2.30
CA SER A 179 10.84 15.26 2.46
C SER A 179 10.08 15.98 3.59
N PRO A 180 10.33 15.63 4.87
CA PRO A 180 9.65 16.24 6.01
C PRO A 180 10.00 17.73 6.14
N THR A 181 8.99 18.60 6.12
CA THR A 181 9.15 20.05 6.27
C THR A 181 8.97 20.52 7.71
N ASP A 182 8.05 19.88 8.44
CA ASP A 182 7.65 20.28 9.79
C ASP A 182 7.86 19.12 10.76
N TRP A 183 8.63 19.38 11.81
CA TRP A 183 8.97 18.40 12.81
C TRP A 183 8.27 18.70 14.12
N VAL A 184 7.90 17.65 14.83
CA VAL A 184 7.41 17.68 16.21
C VAL A 184 8.38 16.88 17.05
N ALA A 185 8.88 17.48 18.12
CA ALA A 185 9.60 16.77 19.17
C ALA A 185 8.78 16.83 20.44
N SER A 186 8.65 15.70 21.14
CA SER A 186 7.96 15.63 22.42
C SER A 186 8.71 14.75 23.42
N ILE A 187 8.50 15.03 24.71
CA ILE A 187 9.17 14.36 25.81
C ILE A 187 8.13 13.79 26.77
N THR A 188 8.34 12.53 27.15
CA THR A 188 7.63 11.86 28.23
C THR A 188 8.63 11.44 29.30
N ILE A 189 8.29 11.71 30.57
CA ILE A 189 9.12 11.33 31.72
C ILE A 189 8.82 9.88 32.07
N LEU A 190 9.85 9.03 32.08
CA LEU A 190 9.73 7.61 32.43
C LEU A 190 9.21 7.46 33.88
N GLY A 191 8.13 6.67 34.03
CA GLY A 191 7.42 6.48 35.31
C GLY A 191 6.13 7.30 35.48
N SER A 192 5.81 8.21 34.55
CA SER A 192 4.57 9.00 34.60
C SER A 192 3.39 8.42 33.81
N VAL A 193 3.65 7.46 32.92
CA VAL A 193 2.64 6.90 32.00
C VAL A 193 2.64 5.39 32.12
N ALA A 194 1.46 4.78 32.16
CA ALA A 194 1.24 3.33 32.25
C ALA A 194 1.66 2.56 30.98
N ALA A 195 2.49 3.15 30.12
CA ALA A 195 3.10 2.47 28.99
C ALA A 195 4.11 1.45 29.52
N ASP A 196 4.11 0.27 28.91
CA ASP A 196 4.90 -0.88 29.30
C ASP A 196 6.37 -0.47 29.45
N ALA A 197 6.83 -0.29 30.71
CA ALA A 197 8.14 0.27 31.04
C ALA A 197 9.31 -0.58 30.52
N SER A 198 9.01 -1.76 29.98
CA SER A 198 9.95 -2.70 29.39
C SER A 198 10.46 -2.26 28.01
N ASP A 199 9.70 -1.45 27.26
CA ASP A 199 10.14 -0.91 25.97
C ASP A 199 9.46 0.44 25.66
N PRO A 200 9.96 1.56 26.21
CA PRO A 200 9.36 2.89 26.01
C PRO A 200 9.44 3.39 24.56
N CYS A 201 10.26 2.74 23.72
CA CYS A 201 10.31 2.97 22.28
C CYS A 201 9.79 1.75 21.47
N GLY A 202 9.15 0.81 22.16
CA GLY A 202 8.71 -0.47 21.63
C GLY A 202 7.59 -0.34 20.63
N LEU A 203 7.90 -0.73 19.40
CA LEU A 203 6.98 -0.79 18.27
C LEU A 203 5.86 -1.83 18.51
N PRO A 204 4.71 -1.69 17.82
CA PRO A 204 4.46 -0.75 16.74
C PRO A 204 3.98 0.57 17.30
N LEU A 205 4.63 1.66 16.89
CA LEU A 205 4.15 3.04 17.02
C LEU A 205 2.70 3.00 16.49
N ALA A 206 1.73 2.86 17.39
CA ALA A 206 0.33 2.72 17.02
C ALA A 206 -0.09 4.02 16.34
N PHE A 207 -1.00 3.92 15.38
CA PHE A 207 -1.59 5.11 14.77
C PHE A 207 -2.84 5.53 15.57
N PRO A 208 -3.03 6.84 15.83
CA PRO A 208 -2.06 7.93 15.65
C PRO A 208 -0.98 7.95 16.75
N LEU A 209 0.18 8.54 16.45
CA LEU A 209 1.18 8.86 17.47
C LEU A 209 0.72 10.05 18.29
N ASP A 210 0.54 9.83 19.58
CA ASP A 210 0.27 10.87 20.56
C ASP A 210 1.57 11.55 20.99
N ASP A 211 1.56 12.88 21.01
CA ASP A 211 2.68 13.65 21.53
C ASP A 211 2.76 13.55 23.05
N GLY A 212 3.99 13.58 23.57
CA GLY A 212 4.23 13.72 25.02
C GLY A 212 3.70 15.05 25.57
N PRO A 213 3.57 15.16 26.91
CA PRO A 213 3.01 16.33 27.60
C PRO A 213 3.82 17.62 27.38
N LEU A 214 5.10 17.49 27.04
CA LEU A 214 5.95 18.60 26.62
C LEU A 214 6.32 18.40 25.16
N SER A 215 5.90 19.31 24.29
CA SER A 215 6.16 19.24 22.85
C SER A 215 6.57 20.60 22.27
N THR A 216 7.26 20.55 21.13
CA THR A 216 7.66 21.71 20.33
C THR A 216 7.58 21.36 18.86
N THR A 217 7.37 22.36 18.01
CA THR A 217 7.31 22.19 16.55
C THR A 217 8.24 23.17 15.85
N GLY A 218 8.77 22.77 14.69
CA GLY A 218 9.61 23.63 13.87
C GLY A 218 10.46 22.88 12.84
N ALA A 219 11.40 23.60 12.23
CA ALA A 219 12.41 22.98 11.38
C ALA A 219 13.35 22.08 12.19
N ALA A 220 13.94 21.06 11.55
CA ALA A 220 14.84 20.09 12.19
C ALA A 220 15.96 20.73 13.04
N ALA A 221 16.50 21.87 12.61
CA ALA A 221 17.58 22.57 13.34
C ALA A 221 17.10 23.39 14.57
N ASN A 222 15.79 23.51 14.79
CA ASN A 222 15.19 24.40 15.78
C ASN A 222 14.13 23.73 16.67
N LEU A 223 14.27 22.45 16.97
CA LEU A 223 13.42 21.77 17.95
C LEU A 223 14.01 21.94 19.35
N VAL A 224 13.55 22.95 20.07
CA VAL A 224 13.97 23.22 21.45
C VAL A 224 12.78 23.10 22.38
N LEU A 225 12.88 22.20 23.37
CA LEU A 225 11.91 22.05 24.45
C LEU A 225 12.46 22.78 25.68
N PRO A 226 11.87 23.94 26.06
CA PRO A 226 12.25 24.61 27.30
C PRO A 226 11.60 23.90 28.49
N GLN A 227 12.13 24.17 29.68
CA GLN A 227 11.55 23.74 30.95
C GLN A 227 11.44 22.20 31.12
N VAL A 228 12.41 21.45 30.60
CA VAL A 228 12.47 20.00 30.81
C VAL A 228 12.97 19.71 32.23
N SER A 229 12.27 18.87 33.00
CA SER A 229 12.67 18.52 34.37
C SER A 229 14.03 17.84 34.40
N ALA A 230 14.91 18.32 35.29
CA ALA A 230 16.24 17.74 35.45
C ALA A 230 16.21 16.44 36.25
N GLY A 231 17.16 15.55 35.96
CA GLY A 231 17.41 14.39 36.82
C GLY A 231 16.46 13.20 36.66
N GLN A 232 15.70 13.14 35.57
CA GLN A 232 14.91 11.97 35.22
C GLN A 232 15.22 11.57 33.78
N ASP A 233 15.26 10.27 33.51
CA ASP A 233 15.43 9.76 32.15
C ASP A 233 14.22 10.14 31.29
N LEU A 234 14.50 10.46 30.04
CA LEU A 234 13.55 11.04 29.12
C LEU A 234 13.28 10.06 27.98
N THR A 235 12.01 9.86 27.65
CA THR A 235 11.65 9.29 26.34
C THR A 235 11.40 10.45 25.40
N VAL A 236 12.23 10.55 24.35
CA VAL A 236 12.14 11.61 23.35
C VAL A 236 11.58 11.02 22.07
N LEU A 237 10.38 11.48 21.70
CA LEU A 237 9.72 11.15 20.44
C LEU A 237 9.93 12.30 19.46
N VAL A 238 10.35 11.96 18.23
CA VAL A 238 10.43 12.92 17.13
C VAL A 238 9.65 12.38 15.95
N ARG A 239 8.82 13.22 15.34
CA ARG A 239 8.03 12.85 14.16
C ARG A 239 7.87 14.00 13.19
N SER A 240 7.56 13.68 11.95
CA SER A 240 7.02 14.62 10.96
C SER A 240 5.74 14.00 10.40
N GLY A 241 4.64 14.76 10.50
CA GLY A 241 3.29 14.19 10.35
C GLY A 241 3.14 12.93 11.20
N GLN A 242 2.65 11.88 10.57
CA GLN A 242 2.53 10.50 11.05
C GLN A 242 3.24 9.54 10.10
N PHE A 243 4.03 10.04 9.16
CA PHE A 243 4.74 9.22 8.16
C PHE A 243 6.20 9.00 8.54
N VAL A 244 6.81 9.86 9.34
CA VAL A 244 8.20 9.71 9.78
C VAL A 244 8.25 9.82 11.29
N ALA A 245 8.92 8.88 11.96
CA ALA A 245 9.01 8.87 13.42
C ALA A 245 10.28 8.17 13.93
N GLY A 246 10.70 8.60 15.11
CA GLY A 246 11.86 8.09 15.83
C GLY A 246 11.67 8.26 17.34
N CYS A 247 12.22 7.33 18.11
CA CYS A 247 12.14 7.37 19.57
C CYS A 247 13.49 6.97 20.15
N ILE A 248 13.92 7.68 21.19
CA ILE A 248 15.09 7.29 22.00
C ILE A 248 14.80 7.50 23.48
N VAL A 249 15.38 6.64 24.32
CA VAL A 249 15.53 6.90 25.75
C VAL A 249 16.84 7.62 25.95
N ALA A 250 16.77 8.85 26.44
CA ALA A 250 17.92 9.66 26.76
C ALA A 250 18.13 9.75 28.26
N ASP A 251 19.39 9.86 28.66
CA ASP A 251 19.77 10.09 30.05
C ASP A 251 19.17 11.39 30.59
N SER A 252 19.03 11.46 31.91
CA SER A 252 18.59 12.67 32.58
C SER A 252 19.42 13.92 32.26
N ILE A 253 18.74 15.07 32.15
CA ILE A 253 19.42 16.34 31.91
C ILE A 253 19.82 17.03 33.21
N THR A 254 20.84 17.90 33.13
CA THR A 254 21.25 18.74 34.25
C THR A 254 20.44 20.02 34.29
N ALA A 255 20.02 20.45 35.49
CA ALA A 255 19.28 21.70 35.68
C ALA A 255 20.07 22.91 35.13
N ARG A 256 19.36 23.88 34.52
CA ARG A 256 19.93 25.11 33.93
C ARG A 256 20.96 24.86 32.81
N SER A 257 20.97 23.68 32.21
CA SER A 257 21.79 23.35 31.04
C SER A 257 20.93 23.18 29.78
N GLU A 258 21.54 23.33 28.61
CA GLU A 258 20.98 22.86 27.34
C GLU A 258 21.63 21.51 27.01
N SER A 259 20.82 20.47 26.88
CA SER A 259 21.27 19.15 26.43
C SER A 259 20.88 18.95 24.96
N THR A 260 21.78 18.37 24.17
CA THR A 260 21.52 18.04 22.77
C THR A 260 21.25 16.55 22.63
N ILE A 261 20.13 16.19 22.02
CA ILE A 261 19.71 14.80 21.81
C ILE A 261 19.52 14.58 20.32
N VAL A 262 20.18 13.56 19.78
CA VAL A 262 20.01 13.11 18.40
C VAL A 262 19.08 11.91 18.42
N VAL A 263 17.99 11.97 17.68
CA VAL A 263 16.98 10.91 17.63
C VAL A 263 17.03 10.26 16.26
N PRO A 264 17.34 8.95 16.15
CA PRO A 264 17.26 8.25 14.88
C PRO A 264 15.80 8.18 14.45
N VAL A 265 15.52 8.60 13.23
CA VAL A 265 14.17 8.70 12.68
C VAL A 265 14.10 7.91 11.38
N HIS A 266 13.03 7.14 11.21
CA HIS A 266 12.82 6.32 10.01
C HIS A 266 11.46 6.58 9.37
N ASP A 267 11.36 6.23 8.10
CA ASP A 267 10.07 6.17 7.40
C ASP A 267 9.21 5.08 8.02
N ARG A 268 7.97 5.43 8.33
CA ARG A 268 6.95 4.47 8.70
C ARG A 268 6.43 3.76 7.46
N PRO A 269 6.04 2.48 7.57
CA PRO A 269 5.40 1.78 6.47
C PRO A 269 4.24 2.59 5.90
N MET A 270 4.19 2.69 4.57
CA MET A 270 3.08 3.30 3.86
C MET A 270 1.75 2.63 4.24
N ASN A 271 0.74 3.45 4.49
CA ASN A 271 -0.61 3.00 4.80
C ASN A 271 -1.45 2.95 3.52
N TRP A 272 -1.58 1.75 2.96
CA TRP A 272 -2.43 1.47 1.80
C TRP A 272 -3.78 0.84 2.19
N PHE A 273 -3.95 0.45 3.45
CA PHE A 273 -5.11 -0.32 3.87
C PHE A 273 -6.40 0.50 3.74
N ASN A 274 -7.46 -0.16 3.26
CA ASN A 274 -8.78 0.44 3.01
C ASN A 274 -8.78 1.57 1.96
N GLN A 275 -7.76 1.66 1.10
CA GLN A 275 -7.76 2.57 -0.04
C GLN A 275 -8.15 1.84 -1.33
N ALA A 276 -9.04 2.45 -2.09
CA ALA A 276 -9.29 2.11 -3.48
C ALA A 276 -8.53 3.09 -4.36
N MET A 277 -7.80 2.57 -5.34
CA MET A 277 -6.83 3.35 -6.11
C MET A 277 -7.17 3.23 -7.59
N SER A 278 -7.48 4.36 -8.21
CA SER A 278 -7.64 4.45 -9.66
C SER A 278 -6.29 4.21 -10.32
N VAL A 279 -6.21 3.21 -11.18
CA VAL A 279 -5.00 2.79 -11.89
C VAL A 279 -5.13 3.13 -13.38
N SER A 280 -4.05 3.67 -13.97
CA SER A 280 -3.85 3.80 -15.41
C SER A 280 -2.53 3.12 -15.80
N LEU A 281 -2.60 2.25 -16.79
CA LEU A 281 -1.48 1.52 -17.38
C LEU A 281 -1.42 1.91 -18.86
N ASP A 282 -0.66 2.95 -19.19
CA ASP A 282 -0.59 3.47 -20.55
C ASP A 282 0.27 2.55 -21.43
N ILE A 283 -0.06 2.40 -22.71
CA ILE A 283 0.67 1.51 -23.64
C ILE A 283 1.56 2.38 -24.53
N ASP A 284 2.84 2.04 -24.66
CA ASP A 284 3.67 2.60 -25.73
C ASP A 284 3.29 1.95 -27.08
N VAL A 285 2.69 2.75 -27.95
CA VAL A 285 2.01 2.28 -29.17
C VAL A 285 3.01 1.96 -30.29
N GLU A 286 4.22 2.56 -30.27
CA GLU A 286 5.17 2.42 -31.38
C GLU A 286 5.74 0.98 -31.50
N ASP A 287 5.95 0.29 -30.38
CA ASP A 287 6.50 -1.08 -30.37
C ASP A 287 5.41 -2.18 -30.42
N ALA A 288 4.17 -1.86 -30.00
CA ALA A 288 3.06 -2.82 -29.94
C ALA A 288 2.40 -3.10 -31.30
N LEU A 289 2.40 -2.13 -32.22
CA LEU A 289 1.55 -2.17 -33.42
C LEU A 289 1.91 -3.26 -34.44
N ASP A 290 3.21 -3.50 -34.68
CA ASP A 290 3.65 -4.36 -35.79
C ASP A 290 3.61 -5.87 -35.45
N SER A 291 3.75 -6.23 -34.17
CA SER A 291 3.74 -7.64 -33.72
C SER A 291 2.34 -8.13 -33.32
N GLN A 292 1.45 -7.23 -32.88
CA GLN A 292 0.17 -7.58 -32.27
C GLN A 292 -1.02 -7.53 -33.22
N PHE A 293 -0.94 -6.74 -34.30
CA PHE A 293 -1.97 -6.77 -35.34
C PHE A 293 -2.13 -8.18 -35.94
N LEU A 294 -1.07 -8.99 -35.92
CA LEU A 294 -1.09 -10.39 -36.33
C LEU A 294 -1.90 -11.28 -35.38
N LEU A 295 -1.99 -10.94 -34.09
CA LEU A 295 -2.74 -11.71 -33.07
C LEU A 295 -4.26 -11.50 -33.16
N VAL A 296 -4.70 -10.34 -33.66
CA VAL A 296 -6.12 -10.08 -33.95
C VAL A 296 -6.55 -10.78 -35.26
N GLY A 297 -5.66 -11.54 -35.90
CA GLY A 297 -6.02 -12.51 -36.92
C GLY A 297 -6.49 -11.91 -38.24
N THR A 298 -5.57 -11.40 -39.07
CA THR A 298 -5.94 -11.03 -40.46
C THR A 298 -6.28 -12.25 -41.33
N ASP A 299 -5.88 -13.46 -40.89
CA ASP A 299 -6.07 -14.72 -41.61
C ASP A 299 -7.51 -15.26 -41.51
N ALA A 300 -8.35 -14.67 -40.63
CA ALA A 300 -9.74 -15.08 -40.45
C ALA A 300 -10.71 -14.46 -41.47
N PHE A 301 -10.30 -13.45 -42.24
CA PHE A 301 -11.16 -12.89 -43.28
C PHE A 301 -11.10 -13.73 -44.55
N PRO A 302 -12.23 -14.31 -44.99
CA PRO A 302 -12.29 -14.86 -46.32
C PRO A 302 -12.04 -13.72 -47.32
N ALA A 303 -11.02 -13.88 -48.16
CA ALA A 303 -10.62 -12.87 -49.15
C ALA A 303 -11.63 -12.71 -50.31
N GLU A 304 -12.81 -13.33 -50.22
CA GLU A 304 -13.68 -13.59 -51.35
C GLU A 304 -14.96 -12.74 -51.31
N ALA A 305 -15.37 -12.25 -52.48
CA ALA A 305 -16.64 -11.54 -52.67
C ALA A 305 -17.86 -12.38 -52.23
N SER A 306 -17.76 -13.70 -52.33
CA SER A 306 -18.77 -14.66 -51.90
C SER A 306 -19.13 -14.50 -50.43
N THR A 307 -18.14 -14.28 -49.56
CA THR A 307 -18.35 -14.11 -48.13
C THR A 307 -19.07 -12.81 -47.78
N LEU A 308 -18.75 -11.71 -48.47
CA LEU A 308 -19.50 -10.47 -48.32
C LEU A 308 -20.96 -10.66 -48.75
N LEU A 309 -21.19 -11.35 -49.87
CA LEU A 309 -22.54 -11.67 -50.34
C LEU A 309 -23.29 -12.60 -49.38
N ASP A 310 -22.63 -13.59 -48.79
CA ASP A 310 -23.22 -14.49 -47.78
C ASP A 310 -23.68 -13.70 -46.54
N ALA A 311 -22.85 -12.77 -46.07
CA ALA A 311 -23.19 -11.88 -44.95
C ALA A 311 -24.34 -10.92 -45.32
N MET A 312 -24.35 -10.36 -46.54
CA MET A 312 -25.47 -9.54 -47.02
C MET A 312 -26.77 -10.34 -47.11
N ALA A 313 -26.71 -11.59 -47.58
CA ALA A 313 -27.86 -12.48 -47.65
C ALA A 313 -28.43 -12.79 -46.26
N ALA A 314 -27.56 -12.98 -45.27
CA ALA A 314 -27.95 -13.18 -43.88
C ALA A 314 -28.63 -11.92 -43.28
N SER A 315 -28.11 -10.72 -43.58
CA SER A 315 -28.69 -9.45 -43.14
C SER A 315 -29.96 -9.06 -43.89
N ALA A 316 -30.23 -9.62 -45.08
CA ALA A 316 -31.37 -9.29 -45.92
C ALA A 316 -32.73 -9.83 -45.42
N SER A 317 -32.86 -10.28 -44.17
CA SER A 317 -34.12 -10.81 -43.62
C SER A 317 -35.25 -9.75 -43.62
N PRO A 318 -36.47 -10.06 -44.10
CA PRO A 318 -36.99 -11.38 -44.49
C PRO A 318 -36.77 -11.76 -45.97
N ASP A 319 -36.14 -10.91 -46.77
CA ASP A 319 -35.97 -11.05 -48.22
C ASP A 319 -34.75 -11.90 -48.65
N SER A 320 -34.14 -12.66 -47.73
CA SER A 320 -32.95 -13.48 -48.00
C SER A 320 -33.12 -14.45 -49.18
N ALA A 321 -34.30 -15.06 -49.34
CA ALA A 321 -34.59 -15.93 -50.48
C ALA A 321 -34.62 -15.18 -51.83
N SER A 322 -35.10 -13.94 -51.82
CA SER A 322 -35.09 -13.06 -53.00
C SER A 322 -33.67 -12.62 -53.33
N PHE A 323 -32.86 -12.33 -52.31
CA PHE A 323 -31.44 -12.01 -52.45
C PHE A 323 -30.68 -13.16 -53.14
N GLU A 324 -30.80 -14.39 -52.63
CA GLU A 324 -30.09 -15.57 -53.19
C GLU A 324 -30.51 -15.91 -54.62
N THR A 325 -31.80 -15.74 -54.92
CA THR A 325 -32.31 -15.90 -56.29
C THR A 325 -31.67 -14.87 -57.23
N ALA A 326 -31.60 -13.61 -56.81
CA ALA A 326 -30.98 -12.54 -57.59
C ALA A 326 -29.46 -12.74 -57.74
N ARG A 327 -28.77 -13.17 -56.67
CA ARG A 327 -27.34 -13.51 -56.67
C ARG A 327 -27.01 -14.54 -57.73
N THR A 328 -27.78 -15.62 -57.78
CA THR A 328 -27.60 -16.71 -58.75
C THR A 328 -27.92 -16.22 -60.18
N ASN A 329 -29.08 -15.59 -60.38
CA ASN A 329 -29.55 -15.17 -61.70
C ASN A 329 -28.64 -14.13 -62.36
N ASN A 330 -28.05 -13.25 -61.57
CA ASN A 330 -27.18 -12.17 -62.05
C ASN A 330 -25.70 -12.53 -61.97
N SER A 331 -25.34 -13.74 -61.50
CA SER A 331 -23.95 -14.18 -61.33
C SER A 331 -23.11 -13.18 -60.53
N TRP A 332 -23.65 -12.69 -59.39
CA TRP A 332 -23.03 -11.63 -58.60
C TRP A 332 -21.63 -12.02 -58.08
N ASP A 333 -21.42 -13.27 -57.69
CA ASP A 333 -20.11 -13.77 -57.23
C ASP A 333 -19.00 -13.58 -58.27
N THR A 334 -19.26 -13.98 -59.52
CA THR A 334 -18.30 -13.81 -60.62
C THR A 334 -18.13 -12.34 -61.01
N THR A 335 -19.23 -11.58 -60.99
CA THR A 335 -19.23 -10.17 -61.38
C THR A 335 -18.45 -9.30 -60.40
N LEU A 336 -18.61 -9.52 -59.09
CA LEU A 336 -17.82 -8.82 -58.07
C LEU A 336 -16.36 -9.24 -58.11
N THR A 337 -16.08 -10.55 -58.22
CA THR A 337 -14.69 -11.06 -58.29
C THR A 337 -13.90 -10.47 -59.47
N GLY A 338 -14.54 -10.11 -60.58
CA GLY A 338 -13.88 -9.49 -61.74
C GLY A 338 -13.65 -7.99 -61.65
N ARG A 339 -14.04 -7.32 -60.55
CA ARG A 339 -13.88 -5.86 -60.39
C ARG A 339 -12.49 -5.51 -59.85
N PRO A 340 -11.88 -4.38 -60.25
CA PRO A 340 -10.57 -3.96 -59.75
C PRO A 340 -10.45 -3.91 -58.22
N LEU A 341 -11.54 -3.55 -57.53
CA LEU A 341 -11.64 -3.58 -56.06
C LEU A 341 -11.45 -4.99 -55.45
N PHE A 342 -11.69 -6.04 -56.22
CA PHE A 342 -11.58 -7.44 -55.77
C PHE A 342 -10.42 -8.19 -56.46
N VAL A 343 -9.81 -7.64 -57.52
CA VAL A 343 -8.74 -8.29 -58.31
C VAL A 343 -7.33 -7.77 -57.98
N ASP A 344 -7.11 -6.46 -57.89
CA ASP A 344 -5.75 -5.93 -58.10
C ASP A 344 -5.09 -5.21 -56.91
N GLN A 345 -5.82 -4.67 -55.90
CA GLN A 345 -5.14 -3.86 -54.85
C GLN A 345 -5.66 -3.90 -53.41
N SER A 346 -6.71 -4.62 -53.07
CA SER A 346 -7.08 -4.97 -51.70
C SER A 346 -8.31 -5.88 -51.80
N PRO A 347 -8.21 -7.21 -51.68
CA PRO A 347 -9.40 -8.03 -51.46
C PRO A 347 -10.26 -7.42 -50.33
N VAL A 348 -11.53 -7.80 -50.19
CA VAL A 348 -12.37 -7.32 -49.05
C VAL A 348 -11.60 -7.42 -47.72
N SER A 349 -10.78 -8.46 -47.57
CA SER A 349 -9.83 -8.60 -46.47
C SER A 349 -8.81 -7.47 -46.35
N GLY A 350 -8.25 -6.92 -47.43
CA GLY A 350 -7.37 -5.75 -47.40
C GLY A 350 -8.06 -4.46 -46.91
N VAL A 351 -9.31 -4.22 -47.32
CA VAL A 351 -10.10 -3.06 -46.83
C VAL A 351 -10.42 -3.24 -45.35
N VAL A 352 -10.89 -4.42 -44.96
CA VAL A 352 -11.24 -4.68 -43.56
C VAL A 352 -9.99 -4.72 -42.68
N ASN A 353 -8.88 -5.33 -43.12
CA ASN A 353 -7.60 -5.30 -42.41
C ASN A 353 -7.10 -3.86 -42.23
N HIS A 354 -7.28 -3.00 -43.23
CA HIS A 354 -6.94 -1.59 -43.09
C HIS A 354 -7.78 -0.92 -42.00
N TRP A 355 -9.10 -1.16 -41.94
CA TRP A 355 -9.94 -0.62 -40.87
C TRP A 355 -9.62 -1.20 -39.51
N LEU A 356 -9.42 -2.52 -39.40
CA LEU A 356 -9.01 -3.14 -38.15
C LEU A 356 -7.68 -2.58 -37.68
N LYS A 357 -6.73 -2.30 -38.59
CA LYS A 357 -5.46 -1.66 -38.23
C LYS A 357 -5.69 -0.25 -37.68
N LEU A 358 -6.53 0.56 -38.34
CA LEU A 358 -6.86 1.91 -37.86
C LEU A 358 -7.63 1.88 -36.53
N GLY A 359 -8.57 0.96 -36.40
CA GLY A 359 -9.33 0.70 -35.19
C GLY A 359 -8.43 0.28 -34.05
N PHE A 360 -7.48 -0.61 -34.31
CA PHE A 360 -6.49 -1.09 -33.34
C PHE A 360 -5.52 0.02 -32.92
N GLN A 361 -5.05 0.83 -33.86
CA GLN A 361 -4.25 2.02 -33.56
C GLN A 361 -4.98 2.97 -32.60
N ARG A 362 -6.30 3.11 -32.75
CA ARG A 362 -7.15 3.91 -31.86
C ARG A 362 -7.40 3.24 -30.53
N PHE A 363 -7.67 1.93 -30.55
CA PHE A 363 -7.81 1.13 -29.36
C PHE A 363 -6.59 1.32 -28.46
N LEU A 364 -5.37 1.21 -29.00
CA LEU A 364 -4.13 1.38 -28.23
C LEU A 364 -3.85 2.82 -27.74
N THR A 365 -4.64 3.84 -28.13
CA THR A 365 -4.42 5.22 -27.63
C THR A 365 -4.78 5.39 -26.16
N GLU A 366 -5.65 4.51 -25.64
CA GLU A 366 -5.93 4.43 -24.22
C GLU A 366 -5.40 3.10 -23.70
N GLY A 367 -4.64 3.14 -22.62
CA GLY A 367 -4.14 1.93 -21.99
C GLY A 367 -5.22 1.15 -21.25
N LEU A 368 -4.82 0.47 -20.18
CA LEU A 368 -5.75 -0.19 -19.27
C LEU A 368 -6.04 0.74 -18.09
N ARG A 369 -7.33 0.91 -17.77
CA ARG A 369 -7.79 1.68 -16.60
C ARG A 369 -8.65 0.84 -15.70
N GLY A 370 -8.50 1.04 -14.39
CA GLY A 370 -9.27 0.29 -13.41
C GLY A 370 -9.15 0.83 -12.01
N THR A 371 -9.63 0.05 -11.06
CA THR A 371 -9.54 0.33 -9.62
C THR A 371 -8.86 -0.85 -8.94
N LEU A 372 -7.82 -0.56 -8.17
CA LEU A 372 -7.10 -1.52 -7.35
C LEU A 372 -7.54 -1.37 -5.89
N THR A 373 -7.97 -2.46 -5.27
CA THR A 373 -8.37 -2.51 -3.85
C THR A 373 -7.55 -3.56 -3.11
N ASN A 374 -7.25 -3.31 -1.84
CA ASN A 374 -6.69 -4.33 -0.96
C ASN A 374 -7.82 -5.20 -0.39
N ILE A 375 -7.63 -6.52 -0.37
CA ILE A 375 -8.56 -7.48 0.20
C ILE A 375 -8.26 -7.73 1.68
N ASP A 376 -6.97 -7.73 2.02
CA ASP A 376 -6.49 -8.17 3.32
C ASP A 376 -5.90 -7.01 4.14
N THR A 377 -5.98 -7.15 5.46
CA THR A 377 -5.34 -6.22 6.41
C THR A 377 -3.82 -6.40 6.48
N GLU A 378 -3.27 -7.38 5.77
CA GLU A 378 -1.84 -7.59 5.60
C GLU A 378 -1.46 -7.44 4.13
N ALA A 379 -0.30 -6.85 3.85
CA ALA A 379 0.18 -6.68 2.49
C ALA A 379 0.42 -8.06 1.84
N GLY A 380 -0.19 -8.31 0.67
CA GLY A 380 0.10 -9.52 -0.09
C GLY A 380 -0.84 -9.77 -1.27
N THR A 381 -2.10 -9.38 -1.14
CA THR A 381 -3.20 -9.73 -2.05
C THR A 381 -4.14 -8.53 -2.23
N GLY A 382 -4.68 -8.37 -3.43
CA GLY A 382 -5.63 -7.30 -3.77
C GLY A 382 -6.55 -7.73 -4.91
N HIS A 383 -7.56 -6.93 -5.21
CA HIS A 383 -8.40 -7.09 -6.40
C HIS A 383 -8.15 -5.94 -7.36
N PHE A 384 -7.94 -6.26 -8.63
CA PHE A 384 -7.90 -5.29 -9.69
C PHE A 384 -9.15 -5.39 -10.56
N ARG A 385 -10.03 -4.39 -10.46
CA ARG A 385 -11.18 -4.25 -11.34
C ARG A 385 -10.81 -3.37 -12.52
N ILE A 386 -10.76 -3.97 -13.70
CA ILE A 386 -10.49 -3.32 -14.96
C ILE A 386 -11.80 -2.72 -15.47
N ASP A 387 -11.85 -1.40 -15.57
CA ASP A 387 -13.01 -0.69 -16.07
C ASP A 387 -12.94 -0.56 -17.60
N ARG A 388 -11.74 -0.25 -18.11
CA ARG A 388 -11.48 -0.07 -19.54
C ARG A 388 -10.17 -0.67 -19.99
N PHE A 389 -10.15 -1.13 -21.23
CA PHE A 389 -8.94 -1.52 -21.94
C PHE A 389 -9.06 -1.05 -23.39
N GLY A 390 -8.11 -0.24 -23.84
CA GLY A 390 -8.12 0.31 -25.18
C GLY A 390 -9.26 1.29 -25.46
N GLY A 391 -9.73 2.01 -24.43
CA GLY A 391 -10.86 2.93 -24.49
C GLY A 391 -12.25 2.27 -24.53
N LEU A 392 -12.30 0.94 -24.59
CA LEU A 392 -13.52 0.14 -24.52
C LEU A 392 -13.74 -0.36 -23.10
N ASP A 393 -14.99 -0.64 -22.74
CA ASP A 393 -15.31 -1.36 -21.49
C ASP A 393 -14.61 -2.72 -21.48
N ALA A 394 -14.13 -3.18 -20.32
CA ALA A 394 -13.30 -4.38 -20.19
C ALA A 394 -13.86 -5.60 -20.96
N VAL A 395 -15.14 -5.93 -20.81
CA VAL A 395 -15.75 -7.08 -21.51
C VAL A 395 -15.82 -6.85 -23.03
N ARG A 396 -16.12 -5.63 -23.48
CA ARG A 396 -16.18 -5.28 -24.91
C ARG A 396 -14.80 -5.28 -25.56
N SER A 397 -13.75 -5.05 -24.77
CA SER A 397 -12.36 -5.17 -25.23
C SER A 397 -11.93 -6.62 -25.46
N GLY A 398 -12.73 -7.61 -25.05
CA GLY A 398 -12.43 -9.04 -25.14
C GLY A 398 -11.92 -9.68 -23.83
N LEU A 399 -11.88 -8.95 -22.71
CA LEU A 399 -11.55 -9.55 -21.42
C LEU A 399 -12.71 -10.45 -20.95
N GLN A 400 -12.39 -11.68 -20.52
CA GLN A 400 -13.41 -12.62 -20.03
C GLN A 400 -13.95 -12.25 -18.65
N SER A 401 -13.15 -11.54 -17.86
CA SER A 401 -13.52 -10.99 -16.57
C SER A 401 -13.04 -9.55 -16.49
N ALA A 402 -13.83 -8.68 -15.85
CA ALA A 402 -13.44 -7.33 -15.51
C ALA A 402 -12.69 -7.27 -14.16
N GLU A 403 -12.55 -8.39 -13.46
CA GLU A 403 -11.93 -8.47 -12.14
C GLU A 403 -10.92 -9.62 -12.10
N VAL A 404 -9.77 -9.37 -11.47
CA VAL A 404 -8.71 -10.35 -11.25
C VAL A 404 -8.04 -10.12 -9.90
N ASP A 405 -7.59 -11.20 -9.26
CA ASP A 405 -6.79 -11.09 -8.05
C ASP A 405 -5.36 -10.69 -8.41
N VAL A 406 -4.74 -9.88 -7.56
CA VAL A 406 -3.37 -9.44 -7.74
C VAL A 406 -2.55 -9.65 -6.49
N ARG A 407 -1.26 -9.91 -6.70
CA ARG A 407 -0.26 -9.86 -5.63
C ARG A 407 0.19 -8.42 -5.46
N ILE A 408 0.16 -7.89 -4.25
CA ILE A 408 0.67 -6.55 -3.91
C ILE A 408 1.88 -6.70 -2.99
N VAL A 409 2.97 -6.02 -3.31
CA VAL A 409 4.19 -5.97 -2.50
C VAL A 409 4.55 -4.51 -2.24
N ILE A 410 4.74 -4.17 -0.98
CA ILE A 410 5.25 -2.86 -0.53
C ILE A 410 6.62 -3.11 0.07
N GLU A 411 7.65 -2.53 -0.53
CA GLU A 411 9.04 -2.64 -0.09
C GLU A 411 9.48 -1.36 0.64
N ALA A 412 10.65 -1.38 1.27
CA ALA A 412 11.20 -0.20 1.95
C ALA A 412 11.42 0.96 0.97
N GLY A 413 11.28 2.19 1.47
CA GLY A 413 11.39 3.40 0.64
C GLY A 413 10.18 3.62 -0.28
N ASP A 414 8.98 3.21 0.16
CA ASP A 414 7.70 3.43 -0.54
C ASP A 414 7.65 2.86 -1.97
N GLN A 415 8.38 1.78 -2.20
CA GLN A 415 8.34 1.04 -3.46
C GLN A 415 7.09 0.15 -3.49
N PHE A 416 6.28 0.33 -4.52
CA PHE A 416 5.03 -0.40 -4.72
C PHE A 416 5.13 -1.29 -5.94
N ARG A 417 4.65 -2.53 -5.81
CA ARG A 417 4.59 -3.49 -6.92
C ARG A 417 3.26 -4.22 -6.88
N PHE A 418 2.63 -4.41 -8.04
CA PHE A 418 1.53 -5.35 -8.17
C PHE A 418 1.64 -6.23 -9.41
N ALA A 419 1.10 -7.44 -9.33
CA ALA A 419 1.10 -8.38 -10.45
C ALA A 419 -0.18 -9.24 -10.49
N THR A 420 -0.69 -9.55 -11.69
CA THR A 420 -1.86 -10.43 -11.89
C THR A 420 -1.52 -11.92 -11.92
N ASP A 421 -0.23 -12.28 -11.82
CA ASP A 421 0.22 -13.67 -11.71
C ASP A 421 0.01 -14.20 -10.28
N VAL A 422 -1.24 -14.58 -10.00
CA VAL A 422 -1.66 -15.18 -8.72
C VAL A 422 -2.19 -16.57 -9.00
N ALA A 423 -1.82 -17.54 -8.14
CA ALA A 423 -2.35 -18.89 -8.24
C ALA A 423 -3.88 -18.85 -8.23
N ASP A 424 -4.50 -19.56 -9.17
CA ASP A 424 -5.95 -19.71 -9.33
C ASP A 424 -6.71 -18.46 -9.85
N SER A 425 -6.02 -17.39 -10.28
CA SER A 425 -6.63 -16.21 -10.90
C SER A 425 -5.86 -15.80 -12.16
N GLU A 426 -6.46 -16.03 -13.34
CA GLU A 426 -5.89 -15.63 -14.64
C GLU A 426 -6.75 -14.57 -15.30
N LEU A 427 -6.12 -13.47 -15.71
CA LEU A 427 -6.76 -12.48 -16.57
C LEU A 427 -6.73 -12.98 -18.02
N LEU A 428 -7.86 -13.49 -18.50
CA LEU A 428 -7.96 -14.04 -19.85
C LEU A 428 -8.48 -13.00 -20.84
N TRP A 429 -7.75 -12.82 -21.94
CA TRP A 429 -8.13 -11.95 -23.06
C TRP A 429 -8.42 -12.78 -24.32
N ALA A 430 -9.62 -12.60 -24.87
CA ALA A 430 -10.08 -13.21 -26.10
C ALA A 430 -10.45 -12.10 -27.10
N PRO A 431 -9.53 -11.71 -28.01
CA PRO A 431 -9.78 -10.62 -28.96
C PRO A 431 -10.85 -10.95 -30.01
N GLY A 432 -11.41 -12.17 -29.98
CA GLY A 432 -12.38 -12.64 -30.97
C GLY A 432 -13.61 -11.72 -31.13
N GLY A 433 -14.06 -11.09 -30.04
CA GLY A 433 -15.18 -10.13 -30.07
C GLY A 433 -14.79 -8.69 -30.39
N LEU A 434 -13.49 -8.39 -30.49
CA LEU A 434 -12.98 -7.03 -30.61
C LEU A 434 -13.18 -6.46 -32.03
N GLY A 435 -13.30 -7.31 -33.06
CA GLY A 435 -13.35 -6.90 -34.46
C GLY A 435 -14.42 -5.85 -34.77
N THR A 436 -15.66 -6.03 -34.29
CA THR A 436 -16.74 -5.03 -34.44
C THR A 436 -16.37 -3.69 -33.82
N GLU A 437 -15.77 -3.72 -32.63
CA GLU A 437 -15.41 -2.50 -31.90
C GLU A 437 -14.25 -1.77 -32.59
N LEU A 438 -13.26 -2.48 -33.12
CA LEU A 438 -12.19 -1.88 -33.91
C LEU A 438 -12.73 -1.22 -35.17
N MET A 439 -13.66 -1.89 -35.86
CA MET A 439 -14.32 -1.31 -37.03
C MET A 439 -15.06 -0.02 -36.66
N ALA A 440 -15.81 -0.04 -35.55
CA ALA A 440 -16.50 1.16 -35.04
C ALA A 440 -15.52 2.29 -34.68
N LEU A 441 -14.41 1.97 -34.00
CA LEU A 441 -13.37 2.93 -33.65
C LEU A 441 -12.71 3.55 -34.89
N ALA A 442 -12.48 2.76 -35.93
CA ALA A 442 -11.95 3.23 -37.21
C ALA A 442 -12.89 4.23 -37.90
N SER A 443 -14.20 4.05 -37.79
CA SER A 443 -15.22 4.95 -38.34
C SER A 443 -15.32 6.30 -37.64
N ILE A 444 -14.81 6.46 -36.41
CA ILE A 444 -14.85 7.73 -35.67
C ILE A 444 -13.78 8.73 -36.19
N SER A 445 -12.97 8.38 -37.19
CA SER A 445 -11.91 9.27 -37.71
C SER A 445 -12.39 10.17 -38.85
N PRO A 446 -12.38 11.51 -38.68
CA PRO A 446 -12.57 12.43 -39.80
C PRO A 446 -11.36 12.49 -40.75
N THR A 447 -10.26 11.75 -40.48
CA THR A 447 -9.25 11.53 -41.52
C THR A 447 -9.90 10.70 -42.62
N GLU A 448 -10.23 11.37 -43.71
CA GLU A 448 -10.94 10.98 -44.94
C GLU A 448 -10.62 9.60 -45.55
N GLY A 449 -9.75 8.75 -44.99
CA GLY A 449 -9.35 7.48 -45.59
C GLY A 449 -10.29 6.29 -45.34
N ALA A 450 -10.83 6.13 -44.13
CA ALA A 450 -11.49 4.88 -43.73
C ALA A 450 -12.98 4.85 -44.08
N GLU A 451 -13.73 5.87 -43.64
CA GLU A 451 -15.17 6.01 -43.90
C GLU A 451 -15.45 6.23 -45.40
N ILE A 452 -14.56 6.95 -46.10
CA ILE A 452 -14.62 7.09 -47.56
C ILE A 452 -14.46 5.74 -48.24
N ARG A 453 -13.47 4.92 -47.85
CA ARG A 453 -13.31 3.56 -48.42
C ARG A 453 -14.51 2.64 -48.12
N ARG A 454 -15.20 2.80 -46.98
CA ARG A 454 -16.41 2.02 -46.65
C ARG A 454 -17.56 2.38 -47.56
N THR A 455 -17.78 3.68 -47.69
CA THR A 455 -18.82 4.24 -48.55
C THR A 455 -18.55 3.90 -50.00
N ASP A 456 -17.31 4.03 -50.47
CA ASP A 456 -16.90 3.69 -51.83
C ASP A 456 -17.10 2.19 -52.13
N LEU A 457 -16.68 1.31 -51.21
CA LEU A 457 -16.87 -0.14 -51.37
C LEU A 457 -18.36 -0.50 -51.48
N CYS A 458 -19.20 -0.02 -50.56
CA CYS A 458 -20.63 -0.35 -50.58
C CYS A 458 -21.40 0.34 -51.71
N THR A 459 -20.96 1.53 -52.14
CA THR A 459 -21.47 2.19 -53.35
C THR A 459 -21.14 1.35 -54.59
N ASP A 460 -19.91 0.87 -54.72
CA ASP A 460 -19.49 0.05 -55.86
C ASP A 460 -20.19 -1.32 -55.86
N VAL A 461 -20.36 -1.95 -54.69
CA VAL A 461 -21.19 -3.16 -54.55
C VAL A 461 -22.62 -2.87 -54.98
N SER A 462 -23.23 -1.78 -54.50
CA SER A 462 -24.59 -1.38 -54.86
C SER A 462 -24.76 -1.20 -56.37
N LEU A 463 -23.82 -0.52 -57.04
CA LEU A 463 -23.81 -0.35 -58.50
C LEU A 463 -23.71 -1.70 -59.24
N VAL A 464 -22.92 -2.64 -58.72
CA VAL A 464 -22.80 -3.98 -59.30
C VAL A 464 -24.08 -4.81 -59.13
N LEU A 465 -24.67 -4.82 -57.93
CA LEU A 465 -25.85 -5.65 -57.65
C LEU A 465 -27.12 -5.13 -58.35
N LEU A 466 -27.26 -3.81 -58.51
CA LEU A 466 -28.34 -3.20 -59.29
C LEU A 466 -28.19 -3.48 -60.79
N GLY A 467 -26.97 -3.42 -61.32
CA GLY A 467 -26.71 -3.51 -62.76
C GLY A 467 -27.46 -2.42 -63.52
N ILE A 468 -28.37 -2.81 -64.42
CA ILE A 468 -29.24 -1.87 -65.17
C ILE A 468 -30.63 -1.68 -64.54
N ASN A 469 -30.92 -2.37 -63.44
CA ASN A 469 -32.23 -2.38 -62.80
C ASN A 469 -32.34 -1.28 -61.73
N THR A 470 -33.56 -0.86 -61.41
CA THR A 470 -33.83 0.10 -60.32
C THR A 470 -33.78 -0.54 -58.94
N ASN A 471 -34.02 -1.85 -58.85
CA ASN A 471 -33.95 -2.66 -57.64
C ASN A 471 -33.04 -3.87 -57.90
N ALA A 472 -32.20 -4.24 -56.93
CA ALA A 472 -31.30 -5.39 -57.04
C ALA A 472 -32.08 -6.71 -56.84
N PHE A 473 -33.00 -6.71 -55.87
CA PHE A 473 -33.93 -7.80 -55.59
C PHE A 473 -35.15 -7.23 -54.85
N ALA A 474 -36.31 -7.87 -54.98
CA ALA A 474 -37.57 -7.40 -54.36
C ALA A 474 -37.77 -5.87 -54.52
N ASN A 475 -37.90 -5.14 -53.40
CA ASN A 475 -37.98 -3.67 -53.35
C ASN A 475 -36.66 -3.01 -52.90
N CYS A 476 -35.57 -3.77 -52.81
CA CYS A 476 -34.27 -3.28 -52.34
C CYS A 476 -33.57 -2.48 -53.45
N ASN A 477 -33.64 -1.15 -53.32
CA ASN A 477 -32.99 -0.18 -54.19
C ASN A 477 -31.53 0.08 -53.77
N ALA A 478 -30.86 1.04 -54.40
CA ALA A 478 -29.47 1.39 -54.13
C ALA A 478 -29.14 1.65 -52.66
N ALA A 479 -30.02 2.37 -51.96
CA ALA A 479 -29.81 2.72 -50.55
C ALA A 479 -29.95 1.49 -49.65
N CYS A 480 -30.94 0.63 -49.92
CA CYS A 480 -31.11 -0.64 -49.21
C CYS A 480 -29.90 -1.57 -49.41
N VAL A 481 -29.34 -1.66 -50.63
CA VAL A 481 -28.14 -2.48 -50.89
C VAL A 481 -26.90 -1.92 -50.19
N ASP A 482 -26.73 -0.60 -50.16
CA ASP A 482 -25.64 0.07 -49.44
C ASP A 482 -25.72 -0.20 -47.93
N GLU A 483 -26.92 -0.09 -47.33
CA GLU A 483 -27.18 -0.43 -45.93
C GLU A 483 -26.87 -1.91 -45.65
N LEU A 484 -27.37 -2.83 -46.49
CA LEU A 484 -27.06 -4.26 -46.34
C LEU A 484 -25.57 -4.58 -46.45
N CYS A 485 -24.84 -3.89 -47.33
CA CYS A 485 -23.40 -4.04 -47.44
C CYS A 485 -22.70 -3.56 -46.16
N ARG A 486 -23.14 -2.44 -45.57
CA ARG A 486 -22.60 -1.93 -44.30
C ARG A 486 -22.87 -2.89 -43.15
N ASP A 487 -24.09 -3.41 -43.04
CA ASP A 487 -24.47 -4.39 -42.01
C ASP A 487 -23.71 -5.71 -42.16
N ALA A 488 -23.50 -6.15 -43.40
CA ALA A 488 -22.70 -7.32 -43.71
C ALA A 488 -21.23 -7.14 -43.30
N LEU A 489 -20.65 -5.97 -43.59
CA LEU A 489 -19.29 -5.65 -43.15
C LEU A 489 -19.19 -5.64 -41.62
N ASP A 490 -20.14 -5.03 -40.91
CA ASP A 490 -20.15 -5.04 -39.44
C ASP A 490 -20.28 -6.45 -38.87
N THR A 491 -21.11 -7.30 -39.49
CA THR A 491 -21.26 -8.73 -39.13
C THR A 491 -19.99 -9.53 -39.40
N LEU A 492 -19.32 -9.26 -40.51
CA LEU A 492 -18.02 -9.85 -40.81
C LEU A 492 -16.98 -9.40 -39.78
N GLY A 493 -16.95 -8.12 -39.41
CA GLY A 493 -16.16 -7.62 -38.28
C GLY A 493 -16.41 -8.39 -36.99
N ALA A 494 -17.67 -8.67 -36.65
CA ALA A 494 -18.05 -9.42 -35.46
C ALA A 494 -17.61 -10.89 -35.44
N THR A 495 -17.53 -11.49 -36.62
CA THR A 495 -17.17 -12.92 -36.79
C THR A 495 -15.69 -13.10 -37.11
N SER A 496 -15.00 -12.03 -37.48
CA SER A 496 -13.60 -12.01 -37.90
C SER A 496 -12.55 -12.01 -36.79
N GLY A 497 -12.97 -12.34 -35.58
CA GLY A 497 -12.03 -12.63 -34.52
C GLY A 497 -11.19 -13.87 -34.84
N PRO A 498 -9.93 -13.94 -34.38
CA PRO A 498 -9.25 -15.22 -34.33
C PRO A 498 -10.15 -16.17 -33.51
N SER A 499 -10.30 -17.41 -33.97
CA SER A 499 -10.85 -18.50 -33.15
C SER A 499 -9.96 -18.85 -31.95
N SER A 500 -8.95 -18.00 -31.66
CA SER A 500 -7.95 -18.22 -30.65
C SER A 500 -8.63 -18.38 -29.31
N SER A 501 -8.31 -19.51 -28.67
CA SER A 501 -8.45 -19.70 -27.25
C SER A 501 -8.00 -18.43 -26.52
N ALA A 502 -8.77 -18.03 -25.50
CA ALA A 502 -8.38 -16.92 -24.65
C ALA A 502 -6.93 -17.11 -24.17
N GLN A 503 -6.18 -16.02 -24.19
CA GLN A 503 -4.78 -15.99 -23.80
C GLN A 503 -4.66 -15.32 -22.44
N ALA A 504 -3.74 -15.81 -21.61
CA ALA A 504 -3.42 -15.15 -20.35
C ALA A 504 -2.75 -13.80 -20.63
N LEU A 505 -3.28 -12.75 -20.01
CA LEU A 505 -2.72 -11.40 -19.93
C LEU A 505 -2.12 -11.20 -18.54
N VAL A 506 -0.80 -11.35 -18.44
CA VAL A 506 -0.07 -11.12 -17.20
C VAL A 506 0.37 -9.66 -17.15
N ILE A 507 0.00 -8.96 -16.08
CA ILE A 507 0.36 -7.56 -15.85
C ILE A 507 1.28 -7.53 -14.65
N THR A 508 2.39 -6.80 -14.75
CA THR A 508 3.27 -6.46 -13.63
C THR A 508 3.54 -4.98 -13.66
N ALA A 509 3.24 -4.26 -12.58
CA ALA A 509 3.60 -2.85 -12.45
C ALA A 509 4.45 -2.60 -11.20
N ALA A 510 5.33 -1.62 -11.29
CA ALA A 510 6.17 -1.18 -10.20
C ALA A 510 6.34 0.35 -10.24
N GLY A 511 6.34 0.99 -9.08
CA GLY A 511 6.47 2.44 -8.99
C GLY A 511 6.85 2.92 -7.60
N GLN A 512 7.16 4.21 -7.54
CA GLN A 512 7.41 4.93 -6.29
C GLN A 512 6.10 5.56 -5.82
N ALA A 513 5.71 5.27 -4.59
CA ALA A 513 4.57 5.94 -3.97
C ALA A 513 5.00 7.28 -3.36
N ILE A 514 4.09 8.25 -3.46
CA ILE A 514 4.09 9.53 -2.75
C ILE A 514 3.00 9.42 -1.70
N VAL A 515 3.34 9.73 -0.44
CA VAL A 515 2.43 9.62 0.70
C VAL A 515 2.16 10.97 1.35
N ASP A 516 0.97 11.09 1.96
CA ASP A 516 0.56 12.26 2.72
C ASP A 516 1.15 12.28 4.14
N ASP A 517 0.75 13.28 4.92
CA ASP A 517 1.14 13.42 6.32
C ASP A 517 0.73 12.24 7.21
N ASN A 518 -0.19 11.39 6.78
CA ASN A 518 -0.66 10.20 7.49
C ASN A 518 -0.07 8.89 6.95
N ALA A 519 0.92 8.98 6.06
CA ALA A 519 1.47 7.88 5.29
C ALA A 519 0.48 7.22 4.32
N TYR A 520 -0.68 7.84 4.05
CA TYR A 520 -1.61 7.38 3.03
C TYR A 520 -1.08 7.67 1.64
N VAL A 521 -1.32 6.78 0.70
CA VAL A 521 -0.86 6.97 -0.68
C VAL A 521 -1.65 8.10 -1.34
N GLU A 522 -0.96 9.11 -1.86
CA GLU A 522 -1.56 10.15 -2.70
C GLU A 522 -1.42 9.81 -4.19
N LYS A 523 -0.28 9.22 -4.55
CA LYS A 523 0.05 8.90 -5.94
C LYS A 523 1.10 7.80 -6.00
N ILE A 524 1.06 7.00 -7.06
CA ILE A 524 2.14 6.10 -7.46
C ILE A 524 2.51 6.41 -8.89
N ASP A 525 3.79 6.65 -9.12
CA ASP A 525 4.38 6.87 -10.44
C ASP A 525 5.37 5.76 -10.76
N GLY A 526 5.20 5.10 -11.89
CA GLY A 526 5.96 3.91 -12.21
C GLY A 526 5.94 3.49 -13.67
N GLN A 527 6.29 2.24 -13.88
CA GLN A 527 6.23 1.56 -15.16
C GLN A 527 5.50 0.23 -14.99
N TRP A 528 4.95 -0.28 -16.08
CA TRP A 528 4.39 -1.62 -16.10
C TRP A 528 4.83 -2.39 -17.34
N ILE A 529 4.69 -3.70 -17.24
CA ILE A 529 4.92 -4.66 -18.30
C ILE A 529 3.69 -5.56 -18.38
N GLY A 530 3.14 -5.71 -19.57
CA GLY A 530 2.10 -6.68 -19.90
C GLY A 530 2.69 -7.82 -20.70
N GLN A 531 2.24 -9.05 -20.51
CA GLN A 531 2.59 -10.19 -21.34
C GLN A 531 1.31 -10.90 -21.76
N LEU A 532 1.18 -11.16 -23.05
CA LEU A 532 0.06 -11.89 -23.63
C LEU A 532 0.56 -13.22 -24.23
N GLY A 533 0.12 -14.32 -23.64
CA GLY A 533 0.62 -15.65 -23.96
C GLY A 533 2.16 -15.72 -23.87
N ASP A 534 2.78 -16.52 -24.75
CA ASP A 534 4.23 -16.77 -24.72
C ASP A 534 5.07 -15.78 -25.56
N GLY A 535 4.46 -14.77 -26.19
CA GLY A 535 5.09 -14.09 -27.33
C GLY A 535 4.96 -12.57 -27.44
N VAL A 536 4.02 -11.94 -26.73
CA VAL A 536 3.81 -10.49 -26.84
C VAL A 536 3.99 -9.80 -25.51
N SER A 537 4.79 -8.74 -25.51
CA SER A 537 5.02 -7.87 -24.36
C SER A 537 4.54 -6.45 -24.65
N PHE A 538 4.02 -5.80 -23.62
CA PHE A 538 3.64 -4.39 -23.57
C PHE A 538 4.48 -3.74 -22.50
N GLU A 539 4.83 -2.47 -22.67
CA GLU A 539 5.37 -1.67 -21.58
C GLU A 539 4.83 -0.24 -21.67
N GLY A 540 4.88 0.46 -20.55
CA GLY A 540 4.54 1.87 -20.50
C GLY A 540 4.41 2.42 -19.09
N ALA A 541 3.84 3.62 -18.99
CA ALA A 541 3.70 4.32 -17.73
C ALA A 541 2.61 3.70 -16.85
N PHE A 542 2.91 3.56 -15.56
CA PHE A 542 1.94 3.18 -14.53
C PHE A 542 1.68 4.37 -13.62
N LEU A 543 0.41 4.71 -13.47
CA LEU A 543 -0.07 5.74 -12.57
C LEU A 543 -1.16 5.16 -11.67
N ALA A 544 -1.08 5.41 -10.36
CA ALA A 544 -2.18 5.16 -9.44
C ALA A 544 -2.42 6.35 -8.52
N SER A 545 -3.68 6.61 -8.17
CA SER A 545 -4.07 7.65 -7.20
C SER A 545 -5.36 7.24 -6.48
N PRO A 546 -5.64 7.73 -5.26
CA PRO A 546 -6.88 7.44 -4.57
C PRO A 546 -8.10 7.73 -5.43
N SER A 547 -9.02 6.78 -5.50
CA SER A 547 -10.31 7.03 -6.14
C SER A 547 -11.07 8.05 -5.32
N VAL A 548 -11.57 9.11 -5.96
CA VAL A 548 -12.50 10.04 -5.30
C VAL A 548 -13.78 9.25 -4.96
N PRO A 549 -14.21 9.22 -3.68
CA PRO A 549 -15.36 8.45 -3.25
C PRO A 549 -16.70 8.91 -3.87
#